data_AF-A0A966GLK6-F1
#
_entry.id   AF-A0A966GLK6-F1
#
_cell.length_a   1.000
_cell.length_b   1.000
_cell.length_c   1.000
_cell.angle_alpha   90.00
_cell.angle_beta   90.00
_cell.angle_gamma   90.00
#
_symmetry.space_group_name_H-M   'P 1'
#
loop_
_entity.id
_entity.type
_entity.pdbx_description
1 polymer ?
#
loop_
_entity_poly.entity_id
_entity_poly.type
_entity_poly.pdbx_seq_one_letter_code
_entity_poly.pdbx_strand_id
1 'polypeptide(L)'
;RKVRLLDGICEEAVAILKDKPATGAVFDALRKMKTMRQIEAAELLVNANNYSVAYVNAILAGTPQAQLVESSKPKKVKGITPEAMARMEQELARLQEGIASIQDTYGQDHLHLTVIKGYVGKLIGNARIVRYLAQNHPEFLGEFQTITEITPVEAASSE
;
A
#
# COMPACT_ATOMS: atom_id res chain seq x y z
N ARG A 1 -11.06 -12.04 -25.65
CA ARG A 1 -10.66 -12.83 -24.46
C ARG A 1 -10.70 -12.03 -23.15
N LYS A 2 -10.41 -10.71 -23.14
CA LYS A 2 -10.60 -9.79 -21.98
C LYS A 2 -12.06 -9.70 -21.47
N VAL A 3 -13.05 -9.75 -22.36
CA VAL A 3 -14.47 -9.56 -22.01
C VAL A 3 -15.00 -10.58 -21.00
N ARG A 4 -14.46 -11.82 -20.97
CA ARG A 4 -14.91 -12.86 -20.01
C ARG A 4 -14.22 -12.81 -18.64
N LEU A 5 -13.21 -11.96 -18.48
CA LEU A 5 -12.42 -11.93 -17.23
C LEU A 5 -13.21 -11.28 -16.10
N LEU A 6 -13.95 -10.22 -16.43
CA LEU A 6 -14.70 -9.40 -15.48
C LEU A 6 -16.12 -9.91 -15.25
N ASP A 7 -16.55 -10.95 -15.98
CA ASP A 7 -17.85 -11.58 -15.77
C ASP A 7 -17.98 -12.06 -14.32
N GLY A 8 -18.99 -11.56 -13.61
CA GLY A 8 -19.25 -11.87 -12.20
C GLY A 8 -18.44 -11.06 -11.18
N ILE A 9 -17.75 -10.00 -11.62
CA ILE A 9 -17.09 -9.02 -10.75
C ILE A 9 -17.90 -7.72 -10.77
N CYS A 10 -18.16 -7.15 -9.59
CA CYS A 10 -18.84 -5.86 -9.48
C CYS A 10 -17.99 -4.70 -10.04
N GLU A 11 -18.66 -3.68 -10.57
CA GLU A 11 -18.02 -2.56 -11.25
C GLU A 11 -17.07 -1.80 -10.33
N GLU A 12 -17.41 -1.70 -9.04
CA GLU A 12 -16.59 -1.04 -8.03
C GLU A 12 -15.27 -1.79 -7.79
N ALA A 13 -15.30 -3.13 -7.67
CA ALA A 13 -14.08 -3.92 -7.54
C ALA A 13 -13.21 -3.86 -8.82
N VAL A 14 -13.85 -3.79 -10.00
CA VAL A 14 -13.12 -3.55 -11.26
C VAL A 14 -12.46 -2.18 -11.28
N ALA A 15 -13.16 -1.14 -10.81
CA ALA A 15 -12.63 0.22 -10.74
C ALA A 15 -11.43 0.32 -9.78
N ILE A 16 -11.50 -0.33 -8.63
CA ILE A 16 -10.41 -0.39 -7.64
C ILE A 16 -9.16 -1.07 -8.21
N LEU A 17 -9.34 -2.17 -8.96
CA LEU A 17 -8.24 -2.93 -9.56
C LEU A 17 -7.81 -2.42 -10.95
N LYS A 18 -8.43 -1.33 -11.43
CA LYS A 18 -8.08 -0.74 -12.71
C LYS A 18 -6.63 -0.25 -12.66
N ASP A 19 -5.89 -0.55 -13.73
CA ASP A 19 -4.48 -0.18 -13.88
C ASP A 19 -3.53 -0.82 -12.83
N LYS A 20 -4.02 -1.79 -12.04
CA LYS A 20 -3.22 -2.59 -11.10
C LYS A 20 -2.73 -3.90 -11.72
N PRO A 21 -1.62 -4.50 -11.24
CA PRO A 21 -1.08 -5.75 -11.78
C PRO A 21 -1.90 -7.00 -11.36
N ALA A 22 -3.23 -6.88 -11.35
CA ALA A 22 -4.16 -7.97 -11.02
C ALA A 22 -4.21 -9.00 -12.16
N THR A 23 -3.82 -10.24 -11.83
CA THR A 23 -3.83 -11.35 -12.77
C THR A 23 -5.21 -12.00 -12.87
N GLY A 24 -5.41 -12.88 -13.85
CA GLY A 24 -6.70 -13.59 -13.98
C GLY A 24 -7.10 -14.39 -12.74
N ALA A 25 -6.13 -14.91 -11.99
CA ALA A 25 -6.35 -15.64 -10.75
C ALA A 25 -6.97 -14.76 -9.65
N VAL A 26 -6.69 -13.45 -9.64
CA VAL A 26 -7.31 -12.50 -8.71
C VAL A 26 -8.81 -12.43 -8.98
N PHE A 27 -9.18 -12.21 -10.24
CA PHE A 27 -10.60 -12.15 -10.63
C PHE A 27 -11.31 -13.50 -10.44
N ASP A 28 -10.65 -14.63 -10.67
CA ASP A 28 -11.23 -15.96 -10.41
C ASP A 28 -11.51 -16.21 -8.91
N ALA A 29 -10.70 -15.65 -8.01
CA ALA A 29 -10.94 -15.70 -6.58
C ALA A 29 -12.06 -14.75 -6.14
N LEU A 30 -12.06 -13.50 -6.63
CA LEU A 30 -13.11 -12.51 -6.34
C LEU A 30 -14.48 -12.98 -6.81
N ARG A 31 -14.58 -13.67 -7.96
CA ARG A 31 -15.85 -14.21 -8.49
C ARG A 31 -16.55 -15.17 -7.52
N LYS A 32 -15.82 -15.74 -6.55
CA LYS A 32 -16.38 -16.64 -5.52
C LYS A 32 -16.96 -15.89 -4.32
N MET A 33 -16.76 -14.58 -4.24
CA MET A 33 -17.25 -13.68 -3.18
C MET A 33 -18.45 -12.87 -3.67
N LYS A 34 -19.38 -12.53 -2.77
CA LYS A 34 -20.49 -11.62 -3.04
C LYS A 34 -19.97 -10.19 -3.26
N THR A 35 -20.76 -9.36 -3.94
CA THR A 35 -20.43 -7.99 -4.35
C THR A 35 -19.69 -7.19 -3.28
N MET A 36 -20.26 -7.00 -2.09
CA MET A 36 -19.61 -6.21 -1.03
C MET A 36 -18.24 -6.77 -0.64
N ARG A 37 -18.12 -8.10 -0.59
CA ARG A 37 -16.86 -8.74 -0.24
C ARG A 37 -15.81 -8.66 -1.34
N GLN A 38 -16.23 -8.62 -2.61
CA GLN A 38 -15.32 -8.37 -3.73
C GLN A 38 -14.66 -7.00 -3.62
N ILE A 39 -15.43 -5.97 -3.24
CA ILE A 39 -14.96 -4.60 -3.05
C ILE A 39 -13.91 -4.57 -1.93
N GLU A 40 -14.26 -5.07 -0.74
CA GLU A 40 -13.33 -5.13 0.40
C GLU A 40 -12.06 -5.94 0.06
N ALA A 41 -12.20 -7.07 -0.62
CA ALA A 41 -11.05 -7.88 -1.04
C ALA A 41 -10.16 -7.15 -2.03
N ALA A 42 -10.73 -6.37 -2.97
CA ALA A 42 -9.97 -5.53 -3.88
C ALA A 42 -9.21 -4.43 -3.13
N GLU A 43 -9.84 -3.77 -2.14
CA GLU A 43 -9.17 -2.79 -1.28
C GLU A 43 -8.02 -3.41 -0.50
N LEU A 44 -8.20 -4.61 0.06
CA LEU A 44 -7.13 -5.34 0.75
C LEU A 44 -5.92 -5.62 -0.15
N LEU A 45 -6.16 -6.02 -1.41
CA LEU A 45 -5.09 -6.25 -2.40
C LEU A 45 -4.32 -4.96 -2.72
N VAL A 46 -5.05 -3.85 -2.91
CA VAL A 46 -4.47 -2.53 -3.21
C VAL A 46 -3.69 -1.98 -2.02
N ASN A 47 -4.28 -2.01 -0.82
CA ASN A 47 -3.66 -1.50 0.40
C ASN A 47 -2.38 -2.26 0.77
N ALA A 48 -2.36 -3.57 0.52
CA ALA A 48 -1.17 -4.39 0.71
C ALA A 48 -0.19 -4.34 -0.47
N ASN A 49 -0.55 -3.65 -1.57
CA ASN A 49 0.14 -3.68 -2.86
C ASN A 49 0.57 -5.10 -3.29
N ASN A 50 -0.31 -6.09 -3.07
CA ASN A 50 -0.01 -7.50 -3.25
C ASN A 50 -1.12 -8.18 -4.06
N TYR A 51 -0.79 -8.62 -5.27
CA TYR A 51 -1.72 -9.25 -6.21
C TYR A 51 -1.37 -10.72 -6.47
N SER A 52 -0.57 -11.31 -5.58
CA SER A 52 -0.16 -12.70 -5.70
C SER A 52 -1.35 -13.64 -5.57
N VAL A 53 -1.28 -14.77 -6.28
CA VAL A 53 -2.26 -15.87 -6.17
C VAL A 53 -2.38 -16.35 -4.72
N ALA A 54 -1.26 -16.35 -4.00
CA ALA A 54 -1.17 -16.67 -2.60
C ALA A 54 -2.08 -15.77 -1.74
N TYR A 55 -1.90 -14.46 -1.85
CA TYR A 55 -2.60 -13.50 -1.01
C TYR A 55 -4.10 -13.47 -1.28
N VAL A 56 -4.51 -13.48 -2.55
CA VAL A 56 -5.94 -13.49 -2.89
C VAL A 56 -6.63 -14.79 -2.45
N ASN A 57 -5.92 -15.94 -2.46
CA ASN A 57 -6.46 -17.19 -1.92
C ASN A 57 -6.56 -17.19 -0.40
N ALA A 58 -5.64 -16.52 0.31
CA ALA A 58 -5.75 -16.33 1.76
C ALA A 58 -6.98 -15.47 2.11
N ILE A 59 -7.20 -14.36 1.38
CA ILE A 59 -8.40 -13.52 1.51
C ILE A 59 -9.66 -14.35 1.26
N LEU A 60 -9.66 -15.21 0.23
CA LEU A 60 -10.77 -16.11 -0.07
C LEU A 60 -11.00 -17.16 1.01
N ALA A 61 -9.94 -17.78 1.54
CA ALA A 61 -10.03 -18.78 2.60
C ALA A 61 -10.55 -18.19 3.92
N GLY A 62 -10.18 -16.94 4.24
CA GLY A 62 -10.67 -16.21 5.41
C GLY A 62 -12.05 -15.56 5.23
N THR A 63 -12.65 -15.64 4.05
CA THR A 63 -13.96 -15.01 3.80
C THR A 63 -15.09 -15.82 4.44
N PRO A 64 -15.96 -15.20 5.26
CA PRO A 64 -17.13 -15.86 5.85
C PRO A 64 -18.03 -16.52 4.79
N GLN A 65 -18.53 -17.73 5.08
CA GLN A 65 -19.39 -18.48 4.15
C GLN A 65 -20.62 -17.68 3.69
N ALA A 66 -21.16 -16.82 4.55
CA ALA A 66 -22.29 -15.93 4.24
C ALA A 66 -21.98 -14.89 3.15
N GLN A 67 -20.70 -14.60 2.91
CA GLN A 67 -20.20 -13.66 1.92
C GLN A 67 -19.66 -14.36 0.65
N LEU A 68 -19.78 -15.68 0.53
CA LEU A 68 -19.43 -16.42 -0.68
C LEU A 68 -20.65 -16.60 -1.61
N VAL A 69 -20.42 -16.65 -2.93
CA VAL A 69 -21.47 -16.81 -3.96
C VAL A 69 -22.04 -18.23 -3.96
N GLU A 70 -21.20 -19.23 -3.74
CA GLU A 70 -21.63 -20.62 -3.54
C GLU A 70 -21.46 -21.00 -2.07
N SER A 71 -22.54 -21.35 -1.38
CA SER A 71 -22.49 -22.05 -0.08
C SER A 71 -21.99 -23.50 -0.20
N SER A 72 -21.53 -23.90 -1.39
CA SER A 72 -21.19 -25.27 -1.78
C SER A 72 -19.74 -25.59 -1.47
N LYS A 73 -19.56 -26.29 -0.33
CA LYS A 73 -18.50 -27.23 0.05
C LYS A 73 -17.04 -26.77 -0.19
N PRO A 74 -16.15 -26.90 0.81
CA PRO A 74 -14.73 -26.65 0.62
C PRO A 74 -14.19 -27.64 -0.42
N LYS A 75 -14.11 -27.22 -1.68
CA LYS A 75 -13.32 -27.94 -2.69
C LYS A 75 -11.88 -27.76 -2.24
N LYS A 76 -11.37 -28.77 -1.52
CA LYS A 76 -9.96 -28.95 -1.21
C LYS A 76 -9.17 -28.42 -2.41
N VAL A 77 -8.45 -27.32 -2.20
CA VAL A 77 -7.65 -26.66 -3.24
C VAL A 77 -6.64 -27.71 -3.71
N LYS A 78 -6.94 -28.36 -4.84
CA LYS A 78 -6.13 -29.46 -5.37
C LYS A 78 -4.80 -28.85 -5.82
N GLY A 79 -3.75 -29.06 -5.03
CA GLY A 79 -2.38 -28.66 -5.39
C GLY A 79 -1.62 -27.83 -4.34
N ILE A 80 -2.25 -27.39 -3.26
CA ILE A 80 -1.55 -26.72 -2.15
C ILE A 80 -1.63 -27.61 -0.93
N THR A 81 -0.48 -28.11 -0.46
CA THR A 81 -0.43 -28.87 0.79
C THR A 81 -0.75 -27.93 1.96
N PRO A 82 -1.33 -28.43 3.06
CA PRO A 82 -1.55 -27.63 4.28
C PRO A 82 -0.26 -26.95 4.77
N GLU A 83 0.89 -27.59 4.58
CA GLU A 83 2.21 -27.04 4.89
C GLU A 83 2.60 -25.88 3.98
N ALA A 84 2.26 -25.95 2.69
CA ALA A 84 2.47 -24.85 1.77
C ALA A 84 1.55 -23.66 2.08
N MET A 85 0.33 -23.91 2.57
CA MET A 85 -0.55 -22.85 3.07
C MET A 85 0.02 -22.20 4.34
N ALA A 86 0.46 -22.99 5.32
CA ALA A 86 1.02 -22.46 6.56
C ALA A 86 2.30 -21.63 6.34
N ARG A 87 3.19 -22.08 5.44
CA ARG A 87 4.38 -21.30 5.06
C ARG A 87 4.00 -20.00 4.36
N MET A 88 3.01 -20.06 3.48
CA MET A 88 2.50 -18.89 2.77
C MET A 88 1.85 -17.89 3.73
N GLU A 89 1.06 -18.33 4.70
CA GLU A 89 0.48 -17.48 5.75
C GLU A 89 1.57 -16.81 6.60
N GLN A 90 2.62 -17.55 6.97
CA GLN A 90 3.74 -17.02 7.75
C GLN A 90 4.56 -15.97 6.97
N GLU A 91 4.82 -16.22 5.69
CA GLU A 91 5.50 -15.25 4.82
C GLU A 91 4.64 -14.00 4.58
N LEU A 92 3.33 -14.16 4.41
CA LEU A 92 2.38 -13.05 4.27
C LEU A 92 2.31 -12.19 5.54
N ALA A 93 2.23 -12.81 6.72
CA ALA A 93 2.23 -12.10 7.99
C ALA A 93 3.52 -11.27 8.17
N ARG A 94 4.67 -11.84 7.84
CA ARG A 94 5.97 -11.15 7.91
C ARG A 94 6.05 -9.97 6.94
N LEU A 95 5.54 -10.13 5.72
CA LEU A 95 5.52 -9.05 4.73
C LEU A 95 4.59 -7.91 5.14
N GLN A 96 3.41 -8.24 5.68
CA GLN A 96 2.47 -7.24 6.19
C GLN A 96 3.03 -6.46 7.37
N GLU A 97 3.73 -7.12 8.31
CA GLU A 97 4.40 -6.45 9.43
C GLU A 97 5.49 -5.48 8.93
N GLY A 98 6.24 -5.86 7.89
CA GLY A 98 7.22 -4.98 7.25
C GLY A 98 6.60 -3.74 6.61
N ILE A 99 5.45 -3.88 5.93
CA ILE A 99 4.75 -2.73 5.32
C ILE A 99 4.12 -1.83 6.38
N ALA A 100 3.47 -2.41 7.39
CA ALA A 100 2.86 -1.66 8.49
C ALA A 100 3.89 -0.83 9.25
N SER A 101 5.05 -1.42 9.58
CA SER A 101 6.14 -0.70 10.26
C SER A 101 6.72 0.48 9.45
N ILE A 102 6.73 0.39 8.12
CA ILE A 102 7.13 1.50 7.25
C ILE A 102 6.03 2.57 7.20
N GLN A 103 4.75 2.18 7.13
CA GLN A 103 3.63 3.12 7.12
C GLN A 103 3.46 3.87 8.45
N ASP A 104 3.67 3.19 9.57
CA ASP A 104 3.56 3.77 10.92
C ASP A 104 4.59 4.88 11.14
N THR A 105 5.83 4.71 10.67
CA THR A 105 6.87 5.73 10.80
C THR A 105 6.79 6.80 9.72
N TYR A 106 6.26 6.50 8.53
CA TYR A 106 6.17 7.44 7.42
C TYR A 106 5.41 8.72 7.77
N GLY A 107 4.24 8.61 8.42
CA GLY A 107 3.45 9.78 8.80
C GLY A 107 4.15 10.66 9.85
N GLN A 108 4.78 10.03 10.84
CA GLN A 108 5.50 10.74 11.90
C GLN A 108 6.76 11.42 11.36
N ASP A 109 7.55 10.73 10.54
CA ASP A 109 8.76 11.27 9.93
C ASP A 109 8.44 12.42 8.97
N HIS A 110 7.37 12.28 8.18
CA HIS A 110 6.93 13.35 7.28
C HIS A 110 6.52 14.62 8.05
N LEU A 111 5.78 14.47 9.15
CA LEU A 111 5.41 15.59 10.01
C LEU A 111 6.65 16.23 10.64
N HIS A 112 7.56 15.43 11.18
CA HIS A 112 8.82 15.92 11.75
C HIS A 112 9.65 16.70 10.72
N LEU A 113 9.84 16.15 9.52
CA LEU A 113 10.60 16.80 8.44
C LEU A 113 9.93 18.11 8.01
N THR A 114 8.59 18.16 7.94
CA THR A 114 7.84 19.38 7.64
C THR A 114 8.07 20.48 8.69
N VAL A 115 8.02 20.11 9.97
CA VAL A 115 8.26 21.05 11.08
C VAL A 115 9.71 21.52 11.09
N ILE A 116 10.68 20.62 10.93
CA ILE A 116 12.11 20.95 10.86
C ILE A 116 12.38 21.90 9.70
N LYS A 117 11.89 21.59 8.50
CA LYS A 117 12.02 22.47 7.33
C LYS A 117 11.46 23.87 7.61
N GLY A 118 10.25 23.95 8.19
CA GLY A 118 9.63 25.23 8.55
C GLY A 118 10.45 26.02 9.57
N TYR A 119 11.05 25.35 10.55
CA TYR A 119 11.92 25.98 11.54
C TYR A 119 13.23 26.47 10.92
N VAL A 120 13.89 25.67 10.09
CA VAL A 120 15.09 26.08 9.34
C VAL A 120 14.78 27.30 8.47
N GLY A 121 13.63 27.31 7.80
CA GLY A 121 13.15 28.48 7.04
C GLY A 121 13.03 29.75 7.89
N LYS A 122 12.50 29.65 9.12
CA LYS A 122 12.45 30.80 10.06
C LYS A 122 13.85 31.24 10.50
N LEU A 123 14.78 30.31 10.71
CA LEU A 123 16.16 30.63 11.09
C LEU A 123 16.88 31.41 9.99
N ILE A 124 16.84 30.93 8.75
CA ILE A 124 17.51 31.59 7.62
C ILE A 124 16.75 32.84 7.12
N GLY A 125 15.49 33.04 7.53
CA GLY A 125 14.79 34.32 7.38
C GLY A 125 15.34 35.44 8.27
N ASN A 126 16.16 35.12 9.28
CA ASN A 126 16.75 36.12 10.17
C ASN A 126 18.13 36.56 9.68
N ALA A 127 18.24 37.81 9.24
CA ALA A 127 19.47 38.39 8.70
C ALA A 127 20.69 38.30 9.64
N ARG A 128 20.49 38.34 10.97
CA ARG A 128 21.60 38.19 11.94
C ARG A 128 22.15 36.76 11.94
N ILE A 129 21.26 35.77 11.84
CA ILE A 129 21.62 34.36 11.81
C ILE A 129 22.31 34.03 10.49
N VAL A 130 21.75 34.49 9.35
CA VAL A 130 22.38 34.32 8.03
C VAL A 130 23.78 34.93 8.01
N ARG A 131 23.94 36.15 8.52
CA ARG A 131 25.26 36.80 8.60
C ARG A 131 26.24 35.99 9.45
N TYR A 132 25.80 35.47 10.60
CA TYR A 132 26.65 34.62 11.44
C TYR A 132 27.06 33.33 10.73
N LEU A 133 26.10 32.63 10.10
CA LEU A 133 26.37 31.40 9.36
C LEU A 133 27.29 31.65 8.16
N ALA A 134 27.07 32.72 7.39
CA ALA A 134 27.95 33.06 6.28
C ALA A 134 29.40 33.34 6.70
N GLN A 135 29.61 33.85 7.92
CA GLN A 135 30.94 34.20 8.44
C GLN A 135 31.65 33.01 9.11
N ASN A 136 30.91 32.08 9.71
CA ASN A 136 31.49 31.04 10.56
C ASN A 136 31.23 29.60 10.05
N HIS A 137 30.14 29.38 9.32
CA HIS A 137 29.68 28.07 8.83
C HIS A 137 28.96 28.17 7.46
N PRO A 138 29.65 28.63 6.40
CA PRO A 138 29.03 28.83 5.09
C PRO A 138 28.49 27.52 4.46
N GLU A 139 29.09 26.38 4.79
CA GLU A 139 28.64 25.05 4.37
C GLU A 139 27.22 24.74 4.88
N PHE A 140 26.92 25.05 6.14
CA PHE A 140 25.58 24.82 6.71
C PHE A 140 24.56 25.79 6.14
N LEU A 141 24.96 27.02 5.80
CA LEU A 141 24.05 27.97 5.18
C LEU A 141 23.54 27.46 3.83
N GLY A 142 24.42 26.90 3.00
CA GLY A 142 24.05 26.30 1.72
C GLY A 142 23.10 25.12 1.89
N GLU A 143 23.39 24.21 2.82
CA GLU A 143 22.52 23.07 3.11
C GLU A 143 21.15 23.49 3.64
N PHE A 144 21.09 24.51 4.50
CA PHE A 144 19.82 25.03 5.02
C PHE A 144 18.97 25.68 3.93
N GLN A 145 19.58 26.39 2.98
CA GLN A 145 18.88 26.91 1.81
C GLN A 145 18.29 25.77 0.97
N THR A 146 19.11 24.76 0.64
CA THR A 146 18.66 23.55 -0.07
C THR A 146 17.47 22.89 0.64
N ILE A 147 17.56 22.67 1.96
CA ILE A 147 16.47 22.07 2.77
C ILE A 147 15.17 22.87 2.64
N THR A 148 15.25 24.21 2.61
CA THR A 148 14.05 25.05 2.48
C THR A 148 13.46 25.06 1.07
N GLU A 149 14.28 24.85 0.04
CA GLU A 149 13.87 24.77 -1.36
C GLU A 149 13.31 23.40 -1.75
N ILE A 150 13.71 22.32 -1.04
CA ILE A 150 13.13 20.98 -1.22
C ILE A 150 11.65 21.04 -0.91
N THR A 151 10.82 21.18 -1.94
CA THR A 151 9.38 20.98 -1.82
C THR A 151 9.19 19.50 -1.52
N PRO A 152 8.59 19.11 -0.38
CA PRO A 152 8.28 17.70 -0.17
C PRO A 152 7.44 17.28 -1.37
N VAL A 153 8.00 16.37 -2.17
CA VAL A 153 7.31 15.80 -3.32
C VAL A 153 5.99 15.26 -2.78
N GLU A 154 4.87 15.68 -3.39
CA GLU A 154 3.59 14.99 -3.27
C GLU A 154 3.77 13.56 -3.78
N ALA A 155 4.39 12.70 -2.97
CA ALA A 155 4.48 11.26 -3.20
C ALA A 155 3.14 10.57 -2.86
N ALA A 156 2.03 11.27 -3.07
CA ALA A 156 0.66 10.80 -2.93
C ALA A 156 -0.12 10.85 -4.25
N SER A 157 0.50 11.28 -5.36
CA SER A 157 -0.20 11.37 -6.64
C SER A 157 0.73 11.17 -7.83
N SER A 158 1.12 9.92 -8.08
CA SER A 158 1.17 9.31 -9.42
C SER A 158 1.92 7.97 -9.41
N GLU A 159 1.15 6.88 -9.52
CA GLU A 159 1.30 5.67 -10.36
C GLU A 159 0.71 4.41 -9.71
#